data_AF-A0A6A5SMB2-F1
#
_entry.id   AF-A0A6A5SMB2-F1
#
_cell.length_a   1.000
_cell.length_b   1.000
_cell.length_c   1.000
_cell.angle_alpha   90.00
_cell.angle_beta   90.00
_cell.angle_gamma   90.00
#
_symmetry.space_group_name_H-M   'P 1'
#
loop_
_entity.id
_entity.type
_entity.pdbx_description
1 polymer ?
#
loop_
_entity_poly.entity_id
_entity_poly.type
_entity_poly.pdbx_seq_one_letter_code
_entity_poly.pdbx_strand_id
1 'polypeptide(L)' 'NPAATVAMQMQATFTKIRFALMVGICGGVPSAETDVRLRDVVVNQPHRTFAGMVQYDIGKTTASGFERTGALN' A
#
# COMPACT_ATOMS: atom_id res chain seq x y z
N ASN A 1 -3.83 2.45 -13.26
CA ASN A 1 -3.54 1.28 -12.42
C ASN A 1 -4.66 0.27 -12.65
N PRO A 2 -4.39 -0.91 -13.26
CA PRO A 2 -5.45 -1.88 -13.58
C PRO A 2 -6.17 -2.43 -12.34
N ALA A 3 -5.46 -2.57 -11.21
CA ALA A 3 -6.06 -3.05 -9.96
C ALA A 3 -7.15 -2.07 -9.44
N ALA A 4 -6.87 -0.76 -9.48
CA ALA A 4 -7.83 0.29 -9.13
C ALA A 4 -9.09 0.26 -10.01
N THR A 5 -8.91 0.12 -11.34
CA THR A 5 -10.03 0.02 -12.28
C THR A 5 -10.92 -1.19 -11.99
N VAL A 6 -10.32 -2.35 -11.71
CA VAL A 6 -11.06 -3.57 -11.34
C VAL A 6 -11.73 -3.41 -9.97
N ALA A 7 -11.07 -2.82 -8.98
CA ALA A 7 -11.64 -2.58 -7.65
C ALA A 7 -12.91 -1.70 -7.72
N MET A 8 -12.87 -0.60 -8.47
CA MET A 8 -14.04 0.25 -8.71
C MET A 8 -15.18 -0.51 -9.41
N GLN A 9 -14.87 -1.32 -10.43
CA GLN A 9 -15.87 -2.13 -11.13
C GLN A 9 -16.49 -3.22 -10.23
N MET A 10 -15.69 -3.87 -9.37
CA MET A 10 -16.18 -4.86 -8.41
C MET A 10 -17.09 -4.21 -7.36
N GLN A 11 -16.73 -3.03 -6.85
CA GLN A 11 -17.54 -2.29 -5.89
C GLN A 11 -18.89 -1.85 -6.51
N ALA A 12 -18.87 -1.38 -7.75
CA ALA A 12 -20.09 -0.97 -8.47
C ALA A 12 -21.00 -2.18 -8.81
N THR A 13 -20.42 -3.33 -9.13
CA THR A 13 -21.17 -4.54 -9.54
C THR A 13 -21.71 -5.32 -8.34
N PHE A 14 -20.95 -5.41 -7.24
CA PHE A 14 -21.25 -6.27 -6.10
C PHE A 14 -21.44 -5.45 -4.82
N THR A 15 -22.60 -4.81 -4.71
CA THR A 15 -22.98 -3.90 -3.60
C THR A 15 -23.00 -4.52 -2.19
N LYS A 16 -22.80 -5.83 -2.06
CA LYS A 16 -22.70 -6.57 -0.78
C LYS A 16 -21.28 -6.88 -0.33
N ILE A 17 -20.24 -6.48 -1.08
CA ILE A 17 -18.85 -6.57 -0.61
C ILE A 17 -18.68 -5.68 0.63
N ARG A 18 -18.17 -6.26 1.73
CA ARG A 18 -17.91 -5.55 3.00
C ARG A 18 -16.44 -5.30 3.28
N PHE A 19 -15.57 -6.16 2.76
CA PHE A 19 -14.13 -6.13 2.97
C PHE A 19 -13.42 -6.54 1.68
N ALA A 20 -12.26 -5.96 1.42
CA ALA A 20 -11.37 -6.34 0.33
C ALA A 20 -9.95 -6.46 0.89
N LEU A 21 -9.17 -7.42 0.38
CA LEU A 21 -7.78 -7.63 0.76
C LEU A 21 -6.91 -7.52 -0.50
N MET A 22 -5.95 -6.59 -0.49
CA MET A 22 -4.92 -6.51 -1.51
C MET A 22 -3.69 -7.28 -1.03
N VAL A 23 -3.31 -8.32 -1.77
CA VAL A 23 -2.10 -9.13 -1.51
C VAL A 23 -1.11 -8.90 -2.65
N GLY A 24 0.17 -8.73 -2.31
CA GLY A 24 1.25 -8.54 -3.27
C GLY A 24 2.61 -8.79 -2.62
N ILE A 25 3.65 -8.80 -3.45
CA ILE A 25 5.05 -8.88 -3.01
C ILE A 25 5.60 -7.45 -2.99
N CYS A 26 6.30 -7.08 -1.91
CA CYS A 26 6.99 -5.79 -1.78
C CYS A 26 8.46 -5.99 -1.39
N GLY A 27 9.28 -4.96 -1.64
CA GLY A 27 10.61 -4.88 -1.05
C GLY A 27 10.53 -4.32 0.37
N GLY A 28 11.24 -4.93 1.31
CA GLY A 28 11.43 -4.39 2.66
C GLY A 28 12.59 -3.40 2.72
N VAL A 29 12.51 -2.42 3.62
CA VAL A 29 13.61 -1.51 3.97
C VAL A 29 13.90 -1.69 5.47
N PRO A 30 14.92 -2.48 5.85
CA PRO A 30 15.24 -2.71 7.26
C PRO A 30 15.85 -1.46 7.90
N SER A 31 15.58 -1.24 9.19
CA SER A 31 16.27 -0.25 10.04
C SER A 31 16.64 -0.86 11.39
N ALA A 32 17.35 -0.11 12.25
CA ALA A 32 17.68 -0.58 13.60
C ALA A 32 16.43 -0.76 14.49
N GLU A 33 15.36 -0.04 14.18
CA GLU A 33 14.07 -0.03 14.86
C GLU A 33 13.05 -0.99 14.22
N THR A 34 13.31 -1.47 13.00
CA THR A 34 12.39 -2.36 12.26
C THR A 34 13.16 -3.36 11.40
N ASP A 35 13.33 -4.56 11.94
CA ASP A 35 13.98 -5.70 11.27
C ASP A 35 13.00 -6.40 10.33
N VAL A 36 13.04 -6.05 9.03
CA VAL A 36 12.23 -6.68 7.97
C VAL A 36 13.11 -7.64 7.17
N ARG A 37 12.69 -8.90 7.06
CA ARG A 37 13.46 -9.97 6.41
C ARG A 37 12.69 -10.63 5.27
N LEU A 38 13.43 -11.31 4.41
CA LEU A 38 12.83 -12.18 3.40
C LEU A 38 12.00 -13.28 4.09
N ARG A 39 10.81 -13.55 3.55
CA ARG A 39 9.77 -14.47 4.06
C ARG A 39 8.88 -13.92 5.18
N ASP A 40 9.08 -12.68 5.62
CA ASP A 40 8.14 -12.03 6.54
C ASP A 40 6.81 -11.69 5.85
N VAL A 41 5.72 -11.74 6.62
CA VAL A 41 4.40 -11.28 6.19
C VAL A 41 4.09 -9.98 6.91
N VAL A 42 4.05 -8.87 6.15
CA VAL A 42 3.76 -7.54 6.70
C VAL A 42 2.26 -7.24 6.57
N VAL A 43 1.60 -7.00 7.69
CA VAL A 43 0.21 -6.52 7.74
C VAL A 43 0.25 -5.02 8.06
N ASN A 44 -0.10 -4.19 7.10
CA ASN A 44 -0.07 -2.74 7.29
C ASN A 44 -1.31 -2.23 8.00
N GLN A 45 -1.11 -1.45 9.06
CA GLN A 45 -2.18 -0.71 9.73
C GLN A 45 -2.27 0.71 9.15
N PRO A 46 -3.44 1.21 8.74
CA PRO A 46 -3.58 2.58 8.26
C PRO A 46 -3.18 3.60 9.33
N HIS A 47 -2.35 4.58 8.97
CA HIS A 47 -2.00 5.69 9.85
C HIS A 47 -2.23 7.03 9.13
N ARG A 48 -3.16 7.83 9.65
CA ARG A 48 -3.59 9.12 9.08
C ARG A 48 -4.06 8.96 7.63
N THR A 49 -3.42 9.64 6.68
CA THR A 49 -3.78 9.67 5.26
C THR A 49 -3.22 8.51 4.42
N PHE A 50 -2.45 7.60 5.02
CA PHE A 50 -1.83 6.48 4.30
C PHE A 50 -2.63 5.18 4.52
N ALA A 51 -3.05 4.55 3.41
CA ALA A 51 -3.75 3.27 3.38
C ALA A 51 -2.84 2.05 3.72
N GLY A 52 -1.82 2.26 4.56
CA GLY A 52 -0.87 1.23 4.98
C GLY A 52 0.30 0.98 4.03
N MET A 53 0.13 1.10 2.71
CA MET A 53 1.22 1.00 1.74
C MET A 53 1.41 2.30 0.95
N VAL A 54 2.68 2.66 0.71
CA VAL A 54 3.07 3.82 -0.11
C VAL A 54 3.66 3.30 -1.41
N GLN A 55 3.01 3.59 -2.54
CA GLN A 55 3.54 3.22 -3.86
C GLN A 55 4.71 4.15 -4.21
N TYR A 56 5.94 3.65 -4.03
CA TYR A 56 7.20 4.40 -4.20
C TYR A 56 7.33 5.15 -5.54
N ASP A 57 6.70 4.61 -6.59
CA ASP A 57 6.67 5.14 -7.97
C ASP A 57 5.70 6.33 -8.16
N ILE A 58 4.66 6.44 -7.32
CA ILE A 58 3.82 7.65 -7.21
C ILE A 58 4.32 8.54 -6.05
N GLY A 59 5.19 8.01 -5.19
CA GLY A 59 6.30 8.71 -4.55
C GLY A 59 6.59 8.25 -3.10
N LYS A 60 7.85 8.39 -2.69
CA LYS A 60 8.32 8.90 -1.38
C LYS A 60 9.85 8.89 -1.36
N THR A 61 10.48 9.75 -0.57
CA THR A 61 11.92 9.66 -0.29
C THR A 61 12.20 10.28 1.09
N THR A 62 13.37 9.96 1.66
CA THR A 62 14.32 10.90 2.30
C THR A 62 14.35 11.38 3.76
N ALA A 63 15.60 11.71 4.15
CA ALA A 63 15.99 12.87 4.98
C ALA A 63 16.64 14.05 4.18
N SER A 64 16.77 13.97 2.84
CA SER A 64 17.30 14.98 1.89
C SER A 64 16.40 15.37 0.66
N GLY A 65 15.06 15.17 0.67
CA GLY A 65 14.09 15.36 -0.46
C GLY A 65 14.18 14.30 -1.60
N PHE A 66 13.16 13.82 -2.33
CA PHE A 66 11.71 14.08 -2.55
C PHE A 66 10.61 13.53 -1.59
N GLU A 67 9.32 13.77 -1.91
CA GLU A 67 8.13 12.98 -1.51
C GLU A 67 6.92 13.29 -2.44
N ARG A 68 6.12 12.28 -2.82
CA ARG A 68 4.81 12.46 -3.46
C ARG A 68 3.87 11.34 -3.00
N THR A 69 2.62 11.66 -2.65
CA THR A 69 1.77 10.74 -1.88
C THR A 69 0.51 10.36 -2.64
N GLY A 70 0.52 9.16 -3.23
CA GLY A 70 -0.66 8.55 -3.82
C GLY A 70 -1.42 7.71 -2.79
N ALA A 71 -2.69 8.03 -2.54
CA ALA A 71 -3.61 7.08 -1.92
C ALA A 71 -4.08 6.07 -2.99
N LEU A 72 -4.11 4.79 -2.63
CA LEU A 72 -4.77 3.76 -3.43
C LEU A 72 -6.29 3.91 -3.28
N ASN A 73 -6.92 4.38 -4.36
CA ASN A 73 -8.32 4.08 -4.71
C ASN A 73 -8.30 2.94 -5.73
#